data_AF-A0A183INV6-F1
#
_entry.id   AF-A0A183INV6-F1
#
_cell.length_a   1.000
_cell.length_b   1.000
_cell.length_c   1.000
_cell.angle_alpha   90.00
_cell.angle_beta   90.00
_cell.angle_gamma   90.00
#
_symmetry.space_group_name_H-M   'P 1'
#
loop_
_entity.id
_entity.type
_entity.pdbx_description
1 polymer ?
#
loop_
_entity_poly.entity_id
_entity_poly.type
_entity_poly.pdbx_seq_one_letter_code
_entity_poly.pdbx_strand_id
1 'polypeptide(L)'
;MADDADNTLAKKLVENLQGDLRALCSETKKKCPNIKGVSLDLLYSFFRCAHIILPFLLGCESKQPRLVQISLSGLHRLVSFHALNEVASVQLVDELWSLMESEIEELRILQTVALLISPERVVRGEALAKCLVICFRLNFTKDPTVVNTASATVRQLVCQVFERLRLEKPRELKINRARPPQAVSPFVSDAIMLFQDLCRLINGEPPFWLKNITEMTRTLGLDILEMILVQSSTEFLKRPEFTFLIKDQVCPMLIRLFSNMKHSAGQQHQMYAHPPPEVVSDKPYFPVTLRLLRLMGLLITRYYVVLTTECEIFLSLLIRFLDEEKLLWQRALAIELIEKIASYPELINLLAVFDAVGKNDNLL
;
A
#
# COMPACT_ATOMS: atom_id res chain seq x y z
N MET A 1 -31.20 5.57 24.19
CA MET A 1 -30.47 6.81 23.82
C MET A 1 -29.53 6.61 22.64
N ALA A 2 -28.84 5.47 22.47
CA ALA A 2 -28.07 5.18 21.25
C ALA A 2 -28.97 4.97 20.01
N ASP A 3 -30.08 4.24 20.15
CA ASP A 3 -31.01 3.96 19.03
C ASP A 3 -31.69 5.20 18.43
N ASP A 4 -31.90 6.26 19.23
CA ASP A 4 -32.52 7.49 18.74
C ASP A 4 -31.54 8.34 17.91
N ALA A 5 -30.25 8.31 18.26
CA ALA A 5 -29.20 9.01 17.53
C ALA A 5 -28.94 8.36 16.16
N ASP A 6 -28.86 7.03 16.11
CA ASP A 6 -28.72 6.28 14.85
C ASP A 6 -29.94 6.45 13.94
N ASN A 7 -31.15 6.48 14.50
CA ASN A 7 -32.36 6.71 13.71
C ASN A 7 -32.43 8.15 13.15
N THR A 8 -31.88 9.13 13.87
CA THR A 8 -31.79 10.53 13.39
C THR A 8 -30.75 10.66 12.27
N LEU A 9 -29.61 9.97 12.40
CA LEU A 9 -28.58 9.90 11.38
C LEU A 9 -29.06 9.20 10.10
N ALA A 10 -29.78 8.09 10.24
CA ALA A 10 -30.38 7.36 9.12
C ALA A 10 -31.41 8.22 8.37
N LYS A 11 -32.27 8.95 9.08
CA LYS A 11 -33.23 9.89 8.45
C LYS A 11 -32.50 10.99 7.66
N LYS A 12 -31.46 11.58 8.24
CA LYS A 12 -30.64 12.61 7.58
C LYS A 12 -29.93 12.06 6.33
N LEU A 13 -29.45 10.82 6.36
CA LEU A 13 -28.88 10.15 5.19
C LEU A 13 -29.92 10.02 4.07
N VAL A 14 -31.12 9.53 4.40
CA VAL A 14 -32.21 9.35 3.43
C VAL A 14 -32.61 10.69 2.80
N GLU A 15 -32.76 11.75 3.59
CA GLU A 15 -33.07 13.10 3.08
C GLU A 15 -32.00 13.62 2.11
N ASN A 16 -30.73 13.44 2.45
CA ASN A 16 -29.61 13.86 1.60
C ASN A 16 -29.57 13.07 0.29
N LEU A 17 -29.71 11.74 0.35
CA LEU A 17 -29.74 10.89 -0.84
C LEU A 17 -30.94 11.21 -1.74
N GLN A 18 -32.10 11.50 -1.14
CA GLN A 18 -33.28 11.93 -1.89
C GLN A 18 -33.04 13.28 -2.57
N GLY A 19 -32.33 14.20 -1.90
CA GLY A 19 -31.85 15.45 -2.49
C GLY A 19 -30.95 15.23 -3.70
N ASP A 20 -29.95 14.35 -3.58
CA ASP A 20 -29.02 14.03 -4.66
C ASP A 20 -29.73 13.40 -5.87
N LEU A 21 -30.64 12.46 -5.63
CA LEU A 21 -31.40 11.82 -6.71
C LEU A 21 -32.33 12.80 -7.43
N ARG A 22 -32.95 13.74 -6.70
CA ARG A 22 -33.72 14.82 -7.34
C ARG A 22 -32.81 15.73 -8.18
N ALA A 23 -31.63 16.08 -7.67
CA ALA A 23 -30.67 16.90 -8.40
C ALA A 23 -30.18 16.17 -9.68
N LEU A 24 -29.83 14.90 -9.56
CA LEU A 24 -29.42 14.03 -10.67
C LEU A 24 -30.51 13.92 -11.74
N CYS A 25 -31.77 13.71 -11.34
CA CYS A 25 -32.92 13.72 -12.24
C CYS A 25 -33.07 15.04 -12.97
N SER A 26 -32.95 16.16 -12.24
CA SER A 26 -33.14 17.49 -12.81
C SER A 26 -32.09 17.82 -13.85
N GLU A 27 -30.83 17.43 -13.62
CA GLU A 27 -29.75 17.68 -14.57
C GLU A 27 -29.77 16.70 -15.75
N THR A 28 -30.18 15.45 -15.55
CA THR A 28 -30.36 14.48 -16.65
C THR A 28 -31.44 14.96 -17.61
N LYS A 29 -32.56 15.49 -17.10
CA LYS A 29 -33.64 16.06 -17.93
C LYS A 29 -33.22 17.30 -18.72
N LYS A 30 -32.34 18.14 -18.15
CA LYS A 30 -31.84 19.36 -18.82
C LYS A 30 -30.89 19.05 -19.98
N LYS A 31 -30.03 18.04 -19.84
CA LYS A 31 -28.95 17.75 -20.80
C LYS A 31 -29.23 16.58 -21.76
N CYS A 32 -30.12 15.66 -21.40
CA CYS A 32 -30.45 14.48 -22.20
C CYS A 32 -31.98 14.33 -22.40
N PRO A 33 -32.64 15.18 -23.21
CA PRO A 33 -34.10 15.10 -23.44
C PRO A 33 -34.56 13.78 -24.10
N ASN A 34 -33.63 13.01 -24.69
CA ASN A 34 -33.92 11.71 -25.31
C ASN A 34 -33.85 10.51 -24.35
N ILE A 35 -33.37 10.67 -23.11
CA ILE A 35 -33.43 9.61 -22.09
C ILE A 35 -34.77 9.74 -21.35
N LYS A 36 -35.87 9.31 -22.00
CA LYS A 36 -37.22 9.22 -21.40
C LYS A 36 -37.36 8.08 -20.37
N GLY A 37 -36.25 7.60 -19.80
CA GLY A 37 -36.19 6.28 -19.15
C GLY A 37 -36.19 6.23 -17.63
N VAL A 38 -35.93 7.32 -16.91
CA VAL A 38 -35.90 7.29 -15.43
C VAL A 38 -36.96 8.24 -14.88
N SER A 39 -38.19 7.73 -14.77
CA SER A 39 -39.27 8.41 -14.02
C SER A 39 -38.89 8.49 -12.53
N LEU A 40 -39.28 9.58 -11.85
CA LEU A 40 -39.16 9.69 -10.39
C LEU A 40 -39.78 8.47 -9.67
N ASP A 41 -40.82 7.87 -10.25
CA ASP A 41 -41.50 6.69 -9.70
C ASP A 41 -40.65 5.43 -9.76
N LEU A 42 -39.83 5.26 -10.80
CA LEU A 42 -38.88 4.14 -10.90
C LEU A 42 -37.77 4.30 -9.84
N LEU A 43 -37.34 5.53 -9.57
CA LEU A 43 -36.38 5.85 -8.51
C LEU A 43 -36.92 5.65 -7.08
N TYR A 44 -38.19 5.95 -6.83
CA TYR A 44 -38.84 5.59 -5.57
C TYR A 44 -38.95 4.06 -5.40
N SER A 45 -39.12 3.31 -6.49
CA SER A 45 -39.06 1.84 -6.44
C SER A 45 -37.64 1.31 -6.19
N PHE A 46 -36.60 1.97 -6.71
CA PHE A 46 -35.19 1.67 -6.40
C PHE A 46 -34.84 1.97 -4.93
N PHE A 47 -35.45 3.01 -4.33
CA PHE A 47 -35.32 3.31 -2.90
C PHE A 47 -35.87 2.19 -1.99
N ARG A 48 -36.78 1.36 -2.51
CA ARG A 48 -37.32 0.17 -1.82
C ARG A 48 -36.59 -1.14 -2.16
N CYS A 49 -35.71 -1.13 -3.17
CA CYS A 49 -34.99 -2.31 -3.64
C CYS A 49 -33.51 -2.26 -3.26
N ALA A 50 -32.87 -3.43 -3.19
CA ALA A 50 -31.47 -3.65 -2.82
C ALA A 50 -30.41 -3.01 -3.76
N HIS A 51 -30.78 -2.02 -4.59
CA HIS A 51 -29.95 -1.42 -5.66
C HIS A 51 -29.94 0.11 -5.61
N ILE A 52 -29.83 0.69 -4.41
CA ILE A 52 -29.79 2.16 -4.21
C ILE A 52 -28.60 2.85 -4.90
N ILE A 53 -27.53 2.09 -5.21
CA ILE A 53 -26.32 2.61 -5.86
C ILE A 53 -26.50 2.85 -7.36
N LEU A 54 -27.39 2.11 -8.03
CA LEU A 54 -27.42 2.02 -9.50
C LEU A 54 -27.66 3.37 -10.18
N PRO A 55 -28.58 4.24 -9.71
CA PRO A 55 -28.77 5.55 -10.32
C PRO A 55 -27.52 6.42 -10.26
N PHE A 56 -26.74 6.31 -9.19
CA PHE A 56 -25.49 7.04 -9.05
C PHE A 56 -24.39 6.46 -9.95
N LEU A 57 -24.31 5.13 -10.07
CA LEU A 57 -23.38 4.49 -11.02
C LEU A 57 -23.67 4.93 -12.46
N LEU A 58 -24.93 4.92 -12.91
CA LEU A 58 -25.31 5.43 -14.23
C LEU A 58 -25.00 6.92 -14.42
N GLY A 59 -25.11 7.71 -13.33
CA GLY A 59 -24.71 9.11 -13.33
C GLY A 59 -23.21 9.30 -13.52
N CYS A 60 -22.39 8.43 -12.93
CA CYS A 60 -20.95 8.36 -13.14
C CYS A 60 -20.59 7.93 -14.58
N GLU A 61 -21.27 6.90 -15.11
CA GLU A 61 -21.06 6.40 -16.47
C GLU A 61 -21.31 7.47 -17.56
N SER A 62 -22.16 8.47 -17.26
CA SER A 62 -22.44 9.57 -18.18
C SER A 62 -21.21 10.43 -18.51
N LYS A 63 -20.16 10.38 -17.65
CA LYS A 63 -18.93 11.20 -17.72
C LYS A 63 -19.16 12.70 -17.80
N GLN A 64 -20.38 13.19 -17.51
CA GLN A 64 -20.65 14.63 -17.45
C GLN A 64 -20.24 15.18 -16.08
N PRO A 65 -19.37 16.20 -15.98
CA PRO A 65 -18.76 16.62 -14.71
C PRO A 65 -19.76 16.86 -13.58
N ARG A 66 -20.86 17.58 -13.87
CA ARG A 66 -21.89 17.89 -12.86
C ARG A 66 -22.69 16.65 -12.41
N LEU A 67 -22.95 15.70 -13.30
CA LEU A 67 -23.64 14.45 -12.96
C LEU A 67 -22.73 13.53 -12.14
N VAL A 68 -21.45 13.44 -12.52
CA VAL A 68 -20.42 12.69 -11.79
C VAL A 68 -20.24 13.26 -10.38
N GLN A 69 -20.15 14.57 -10.22
CA GLN A 69 -20.01 15.23 -8.90
C GLN A 69 -21.17 14.91 -7.93
N ILE A 70 -22.41 15.00 -8.42
CA ILE A 70 -23.60 14.67 -7.62
C ILE A 70 -23.58 13.17 -7.27
N SER A 71 -23.27 12.33 -8.26
CA SER A 71 -23.28 10.88 -8.11
C SER A 71 -22.22 10.37 -7.15
N LEU A 72 -20.98 10.81 -7.31
CA LEU A 72 -19.88 10.50 -6.38
C LEU A 72 -20.17 11.03 -4.98
N SER A 73 -20.88 12.15 -4.84
CA SER A 73 -21.26 12.66 -3.52
C SER A 73 -22.30 11.78 -2.82
N GLY A 74 -23.28 11.27 -3.56
CA GLY A 74 -24.23 10.27 -3.06
C GLY A 74 -23.54 8.95 -2.68
N LEU A 75 -22.68 8.44 -3.57
CA LEU A 75 -21.91 7.20 -3.35
C LEU A 75 -20.97 7.34 -2.14
N HIS A 76 -20.25 8.45 -2.02
CA HIS A 76 -19.37 8.72 -0.89
C HIS A 76 -20.14 8.68 0.43
N ARG A 77 -21.33 9.28 0.51
CA ARG A 77 -22.19 9.19 1.69
C ARG A 77 -22.59 7.74 1.98
N LEU A 78 -23.01 6.97 0.97
CA LEU A 78 -23.37 5.56 1.17
C LEU A 78 -22.20 4.73 1.74
N VAL A 79 -20.97 5.00 1.27
CA VAL A 79 -19.76 4.38 1.82
C VAL A 79 -19.52 4.83 3.27
N SER A 80 -19.63 6.13 3.58
CA SER A 80 -19.41 6.66 4.94
C SER A 80 -20.37 6.09 5.98
N PHE A 81 -21.60 5.72 5.58
CA PHE A 81 -22.60 5.12 6.46
C PHE A 81 -22.58 3.59 6.44
N HIS A 82 -21.57 2.96 5.83
CA HIS A 82 -21.42 1.50 5.74
C HIS A 82 -22.64 0.80 5.13
N ALA A 83 -23.35 1.48 4.22
CA ALA A 83 -24.59 1.01 3.62
C ALA A 83 -24.40 0.12 2.37
N LEU A 84 -23.18 -0.34 2.11
CA LEU A 84 -22.82 -1.13 0.92
C LEU A 84 -22.58 -2.60 1.27
N ASN A 85 -23.13 -3.49 0.44
CA ASN A 85 -22.79 -4.92 0.47
C ASN A 85 -21.54 -5.20 -0.40
N GLU A 86 -21.04 -6.43 -0.36
CA GLU A 86 -19.83 -6.84 -1.09
C GLU A 86 -19.99 -6.65 -2.62
N VAL A 87 -21.13 -7.05 -3.20
CA VAL A 87 -21.41 -6.91 -4.64
C VAL A 87 -21.42 -5.44 -5.08
N ALA A 88 -22.14 -4.59 -4.34
CA ALA A 88 -22.22 -3.15 -4.56
C ALA A 88 -20.85 -2.49 -4.47
N SER A 89 -20.01 -2.95 -3.53
CA SER A 89 -18.66 -2.42 -3.37
C SER A 89 -17.79 -2.75 -4.58
N VAL A 90 -17.87 -3.96 -5.12
CA VAL A 90 -17.14 -4.33 -6.36
C VAL A 90 -17.59 -3.46 -7.53
N GLN A 91 -18.91 -3.28 -7.72
CA GLN A 91 -19.44 -2.42 -8.78
C GLN A 91 -18.97 -0.97 -8.64
N LEU A 92 -18.92 -0.44 -7.42
CA LEU A 92 -18.39 0.89 -7.15
C LEU A 92 -16.90 0.98 -7.50
N VAL A 93 -16.09 -0.04 -7.15
CA VAL A 93 -14.66 -0.05 -7.49
C VAL A 93 -14.43 -0.05 -9.00
N ASP A 94 -15.22 -0.81 -9.76
CA ASP A 94 -15.14 -0.83 -11.22
C ASP A 94 -15.50 0.53 -11.83
N GLU A 95 -16.51 1.21 -11.29
CA GLU A 95 -16.88 2.54 -11.76
C GLU A 95 -15.82 3.60 -11.39
N LEU A 96 -15.28 3.55 -10.16
CA LEU A 96 -14.18 4.42 -9.75
C LEU A 96 -12.93 4.21 -10.62
N TRP A 97 -12.68 2.98 -11.08
CA TRP A 97 -11.63 2.70 -12.04
C TRP A 97 -11.89 3.41 -13.39
N SER A 98 -13.11 3.28 -13.92
CA SER A 98 -13.51 3.93 -15.18
C SER A 98 -13.37 5.46 -15.15
N LEU A 99 -13.72 6.08 -14.01
CA LEU A 99 -13.57 7.52 -13.82
C LEU A 99 -12.11 7.95 -13.70
N MET A 100 -11.26 7.14 -13.05
CA MET A 100 -9.81 7.39 -12.97
C MET A 100 -9.16 7.33 -14.34
N GLU A 101 -9.50 6.35 -15.19
CA GLU A 101 -9.02 6.29 -16.58
C GLU A 101 -9.50 7.46 -17.44
N SER A 102 -10.59 8.11 -17.03
CA SER A 102 -11.15 9.27 -17.72
C SER A 102 -10.62 10.60 -17.20
N GLU A 103 -9.75 10.60 -16.17
CA GLU A 103 -9.21 11.79 -15.49
C GLU A 103 -10.31 12.71 -14.92
N ILE A 104 -11.42 12.15 -14.42
CA ILE A 104 -12.57 12.90 -13.88
C ILE A 104 -12.64 12.78 -12.36
N GLU A 105 -12.69 13.92 -11.65
CA GLU A 105 -12.94 13.99 -10.20
C GLU A 105 -11.96 13.13 -9.36
N GLU A 106 -10.68 13.08 -9.75
CA GLU A 106 -9.63 12.24 -9.14
C GLU A 106 -9.53 12.36 -7.61
N LEU A 107 -9.65 13.58 -7.08
CA LEU A 107 -9.62 13.82 -5.64
C LEU A 107 -10.80 13.15 -4.92
N ARG A 108 -11.99 13.19 -5.54
CA ARG A 108 -13.21 12.59 -4.98
C ARG A 108 -13.15 11.07 -5.06
N ILE A 109 -12.51 10.52 -6.09
CA ILE A 109 -12.21 9.09 -6.19
C ILE A 109 -11.34 8.67 -5.00
N LEU A 110 -10.20 9.34 -4.75
CA LEU A 110 -9.30 9.03 -3.64
C LEU A 110 -10.01 9.03 -2.29
N GLN A 111 -10.80 10.08 -2.02
CA GLN A 111 -11.59 10.18 -0.79
C GLN A 111 -12.58 9.03 -0.62
N THR A 112 -13.19 8.57 -1.70
CA THR A 112 -14.18 7.48 -1.67
C THR A 112 -13.51 6.12 -1.48
N VAL A 113 -12.38 5.87 -2.18
CA VAL A 113 -11.57 4.65 -2.00
C VAL A 113 -11.04 4.55 -0.58
N ALA A 114 -10.56 5.67 0.00
CA ALA A 114 -10.03 5.71 1.36
C ALA A 114 -11.06 5.25 2.41
N LEU A 115 -12.34 5.60 2.21
CA LEU A 115 -13.42 5.19 3.11
C LEU A 115 -13.89 3.76 2.82
N LEU A 116 -13.87 3.33 1.56
CA LEU A 116 -14.31 2.00 1.18
C LEU A 116 -13.44 0.90 1.82
N ILE A 117 -12.15 1.17 1.96
CA ILE A 117 -11.22 0.30 2.67
C ILE A 117 -11.24 0.65 4.17
N SER A 118 -12.30 0.18 4.82
CA SER A 118 -12.50 0.32 6.27
C SER A 118 -12.17 -0.97 7.04
N PRO A 119 -12.03 -0.93 8.38
CA PRO A 119 -11.82 -2.12 9.21
C PRO A 119 -12.93 -3.16 9.12
N GLU A 120 -14.12 -2.78 8.65
CA GLU A 120 -15.35 -3.59 8.59
C GLU A 120 -15.36 -4.70 7.52
N ARG A 121 -14.22 -4.93 6.83
CA ARG A 121 -13.92 -6.14 6.03
C ARG A 121 -14.82 -6.42 4.82
N VAL A 122 -15.47 -5.40 4.25
CA VAL A 122 -16.38 -5.55 3.09
C VAL A 122 -15.63 -5.83 1.79
N VAL A 123 -14.51 -5.13 1.52
CA VAL A 123 -13.75 -5.25 0.26
C VAL A 123 -12.47 -6.07 0.44
N ARG A 124 -12.28 -7.10 -0.39
CA ARG A 124 -11.16 -8.09 -0.32
C ARG A 124 -10.69 -8.50 -1.71
N GLY A 125 -9.54 -9.16 -1.80
CA GLY A 125 -9.05 -9.78 -3.04
C GLY A 125 -8.87 -8.79 -4.18
N GLU A 126 -9.35 -9.13 -5.37
CA GLU A 126 -9.14 -8.33 -6.58
C GLU A 126 -9.72 -6.91 -6.50
N ALA A 127 -10.84 -6.72 -5.80
CA ALA A 127 -11.41 -5.40 -5.61
C ALA A 127 -10.52 -4.51 -4.71
N LEU A 128 -9.89 -5.11 -3.69
CA LEU A 128 -8.91 -4.41 -2.85
C LEU A 128 -7.64 -4.06 -3.67
N ALA A 129 -7.17 -4.97 -4.50
CA ALA A 129 -6.05 -4.72 -5.41
C ALA A 129 -6.35 -3.52 -6.33
N LYS A 130 -7.52 -3.51 -6.98
CA LYS A 130 -7.95 -2.41 -7.85
C LYS A 130 -7.95 -1.06 -7.11
N CYS A 131 -8.48 -1.01 -5.88
CA CYS A 131 -8.44 0.20 -5.06
C CYS A 131 -7.01 0.71 -4.79
N LEU A 132 -6.09 -0.19 -4.44
CA LEU A 132 -4.68 0.17 -4.22
C LEU A 132 -4.05 0.69 -5.51
N VAL A 133 -4.32 0.03 -6.64
CA VAL A 133 -3.79 0.44 -7.95
C VAL A 133 -4.34 1.80 -8.37
N ILE A 134 -5.61 2.11 -8.12
CA ILE A 134 -6.18 3.45 -8.33
C ILE A 134 -5.34 4.49 -7.58
N CYS A 135 -5.08 4.28 -6.29
CA CYS A 135 -4.29 5.22 -5.50
C CYS A 135 -2.82 5.30 -5.95
N PHE A 136 -2.21 4.20 -6.37
CA PHE A 136 -0.86 4.22 -6.93
C PHE A 136 -0.80 5.00 -8.24
N ARG A 137 -1.74 4.80 -9.17
CA ARG A 137 -1.77 5.54 -10.44
C ARG A 137 -2.02 7.02 -10.24
N LEU A 138 -2.94 7.39 -9.35
CA LEU A 138 -3.20 8.78 -9.00
C LEU A 138 -2.02 9.46 -8.28
N ASN A 139 -1.01 8.71 -7.81
CA ASN A 139 0.23 9.27 -7.27
C ASN A 139 1.15 9.87 -8.35
N PHE A 140 0.90 9.56 -9.62
CA PHE A 140 1.71 9.99 -10.76
C PHE A 140 0.94 10.91 -11.72
N THR A 141 -0.15 11.52 -11.25
CA THR A 141 -0.89 12.52 -12.02
C THR A 141 -0.19 13.88 -11.99
N LYS A 142 -0.69 14.81 -12.81
CA LYS A 142 -0.10 16.15 -12.94
C LYS A 142 -0.48 17.10 -11.82
N ASP A 143 -1.60 16.86 -11.13
CA ASP A 143 -2.09 17.74 -10.06
C ASP A 143 -1.39 17.41 -8.73
N PRO A 144 -0.59 18.34 -8.16
CA PRO A 144 0.10 18.12 -6.89
C PRO A 144 -0.85 17.80 -5.73
N THR A 145 -2.08 18.33 -5.76
CA THR A 145 -3.10 18.10 -4.71
C THR A 145 -3.55 16.64 -4.73
N VAL A 146 -3.78 16.11 -5.92
CA VAL A 146 -4.13 14.70 -6.14
C VAL A 146 -2.96 13.81 -5.76
N VAL A 147 -1.74 14.13 -6.20
CA VAL A 147 -0.52 13.36 -5.89
C VAL A 147 -0.28 13.26 -4.38
N ASN A 148 -0.34 14.38 -3.66
CA ASN A 148 -0.15 14.42 -2.22
C ASN A 148 -1.25 13.63 -1.47
N THR A 149 -2.49 13.79 -1.91
CA THR A 149 -3.62 13.04 -1.33
C THR A 149 -3.46 11.55 -1.60
N ALA A 150 -3.13 11.15 -2.82
CA ALA A 150 -2.89 9.78 -3.22
C ALA A 150 -1.76 9.16 -2.39
N SER A 151 -0.65 9.88 -2.17
CA SER A 151 0.47 9.41 -1.35
C SER A 151 0.04 9.07 0.08
N ALA A 152 -0.75 9.95 0.69
CA ALA A 152 -1.32 9.71 2.02
C ALA A 152 -2.31 8.54 2.01
N THR A 153 -3.18 8.48 1.00
CA THR A 153 -4.17 7.41 0.85
C THR A 153 -3.50 6.05 0.65
N VAL A 154 -2.49 5.91 -0.21
CA VAL A 154 -1.75 4.65 -0.40
C VAL A 154 -1.22 4.13 0.94
N ARG A 155 -0.56 4.99 1.72
CA ARG A 155 -0.04 4.62 3.05
C ARG A 155 -1.16 4.18 3.97
N GLN A 156 -2.25 4.94 4.04
CA GLN A 156 -3.43 4.59 4.83
C GLN A 156 -3.99 3.22 4.41
N LEU A 157 -4.21 2.99 3.12
CA LEU A 157 -4.78 1.73 2.62
C LEU A 157 -3.89 0.54 2.96
N VAL A 158 -2.59 0.67 2.74
CA VAL A 158 -1.61 -0.37 3.10
C VAL A 158 -1.68 -0.67 4.60
N CYS A 159 -1.65 0.36 5.46
CA CYS A 159 -1.82 0.16 6.90
C CYS A 159 -3.12 -0.58 7.23
N GLN A 160 -4.24 -0.22 6.59
CA GLN A 160 -5.53 -0.85 6.82
C GLN A 160 -5.54 -2.35 6.44
N VAL A 161 -4.80 -2.76 5.40
CA VAL A 161 -4.65 -4.19 5.06
C VAL A 161 -4.00 -4.96 6.21
N PHE A 162 -2.93 -4.41 6.79
CA PHE A 162 -2.23 -5.06 7.91
C PHE A 162 -2.95 -4.93 9.26
N GLU A 163 -3.75 -3.88 9.46
CA GLU A 163 -4.65 -3.79 10.62
C GLU A 163 -5.76 -4.84 10.55
N ARG A 164 -6.33 -5.10 9.35
CA ARG A 164 -7.29 -6.20 9.16
C ARG A 164 -6.67 -7.56 9.47
N LEU A 165 -5.42 -7.78 9.09
CA LEU A 165 -4.63 -8.98 9.45
C LEU A 165 -4.47 -9.09 10.98
N ARG A 166 -4.12 -8.00 11.66
CA ARG A 166 -3.93 -7.97 13.11
C ARG A 166 -5.22 -8.28 13.88
N LEU A 167 -6.35 -7.77 13.40
CA LEU A 167 -7.67 -8.06 13.98
C LEU A 167 -8.13 -9.49 13.71
N GLU A 168 -7.46 -10.24 12.83
CA GLU A 168 -7.74 -11.64 12.64
C GLU A 168 -7.09 -12.48 13.73
N LYS A 169 -7.91 -12.95 14.68
CA LYS A 169 -7.46 -13.91 15.70
C LYS A 169 -6.80 -15.10 15.00
N PRO A 170 -5.58 -15.52 15.40
CA PRO A 170 -5.00 -16.75 14.90
C PRO A 170 -5.99 -17.87 15.20
N ARG A 171 -6.60 -18.43 14.15
CA ARG A 171 -7.44 -19.61 14.32
C ARG A 171 -6.49 -20.69 14.82
N GLU A 172 -6.65 -21.10 16.07
CA GLU A 172 -6.03 -22.33 16.55
C GLU A 172 -6.43 -23.41 15.55
N LEU A 173 -5.47 -23.84 14.75
CA LEU A 173 -5.63 -24.94 13.82
C LEU A 173 -5.87 -26.17 14.70
N LYS A 174 -7.13 -26.44 15.04
CA LYS A 174 -7.54 -27.79 15.38
C LYS A 174 -7.24 -28.61 14.13
N ILE A 175 -6.10 -29.30 14.16
CA ILE A 175 -5.65 -30.22 13.12
C ILE A 175 -6.68 -31.35 13.05
N ASN A 176 -7.78 -31.09 12.35
CA ASN A 176 -8.71 -32.12 11.94
C ASN A 176 -8.07 -32.78 10.72
N ARG A 177 -7.39 -33.92 10.95
CA ARG A 177 -6.72 -34.77 9.95
C ARG A 177 -7.64 -35.32 8.84
N ALA A 178 -8.89 -34.86 8.77
CA ALA A 178 -9.92 -35.27 7.81
C ALA A 178 -10.27 -34.18 6.77
N ARG A 179 -9.64 -33.00 6.80
CA ARG A 179 -9.84 -31.95 5.78
C ARG A 179 -8.50 -31.54 5.16
N PRO A 180 -8.46 -31.29 3.84
CA PRO A 180 -7.28 -30.73 3.18
C PRO A 180 -6.85 -29.43 3.88
N PRO A 181 -5.54 -29.09 3.90
CA PRO A 181 -5.03 -27.89 4.54
C PRO A 181 -5.89 -26.69 4.09
N GLN A 182 -6.58 -26.08 5.05
CA GLN A 182 -7.58 -25.05 4.77
C GLN A 182 -6.86 -23.87 4.12
N ALA A 183 -7.42 -23.38 3.01
CA ALA A 183 -6.95 -22.21 2.28
C ALA A 183 -6.59 -21.08 3.27
N VAL A 184 -5.43 -20.44 3.03
CA VAL A 184 -4.96 -19.27 3.77
C VAL A 184 -6.11 -18.28 3.90
N SER A 185 -6.30 -17.71 5.09
CA SER A 185 -7.40 -16.77 5.31
C SER A 185 -7.34 -15.63 4.29
N PRO A 186 -8.47 -15.15 3.75
CA PRO A 186 -8.49 -14.08 2.76
C PRO A 186 -7.67 -12.84 3.16
N PHE A 187 -7.66 -12.45 4.45
CA PHE A 187 -6.89 -11.29 4.90
C PHE A 187 -5.38 -11.55 4.95
N VAL A 188 -4.99 -12.77 5.32
CA VAL A 188 -3.59 -13.21 5.26
C VAL A 188 -3.14 -13.26 3.80
N SER A 189 -4.00 -13.76 2.89
CA SER A 189 -3.71 -13.78 1.45
C SER A 189 -3.54 -12.37 0.88
N ASP A 190 -4.44 -11.44 1.19
CA ASP A 190 -4.35 -10.05 0.73
C ASP A 190 -3.06 -9.38 1.24
N ALA A 191 -2.69 -9.59 2.51
CA ALA A 191 -1.47 -9.03 3.09
C ALA A 191 -0.19 -9.63 2.50
N ILE A 192 -0.17 -10.95 2.25
CA ILE A 192 0.97 -11.63 1.59
C ILE A 192 1.13 -11.11 0.17
N MET A 193 0.06 -11.09 -0.63
CA MET A 193 0.10 -10.64 -2.02
C MET A 193 0.56 -9.18 -2.13
N LEU A 194 0.04 -8.31 -1.25
CA LEU A 194 0.47 -6.90 -1.19
C LEU A 194 1.96 -6.78 -0.84
N PHE A 195 2.42 -7.48 0.19
CA PHE A 195 3.80 -7.40 0.64
C PHE A 195 4.78 -7.88 -0.44
N GLN A 196 4.44 -8.99 -1.10
CA GLN A 196 5.23 -9.56 -2.20
C GLN A 196 5.34 -8.60 -3.37
N ASP A 197 4.21 -8.04 -3.81
CA ASP A 197 4.20 -7.10 -4.92
C ASP A 197 4.94 -5.80 -4.61
N LEU A 198 4.88 -5.29 -3.36
CA LEU A 198 5.70 -4.15 -2.95
C LEU A 198 7.20 -4.45 -3.08
N CYS A 199 7.65 -5.64 -2.65
CA CYS A 199 9.06 -6.04 -2.79
C CYS A 199 9.47 -6.17 -4.27
N ARG A 200 8.59 -6.70 -5.12
CA ARG A 200 8.80 -6.80 -6.58
C ARG A 200 8.90 -5.41 -7.22
N LEU A 201 7.96 -4.53 -6.91
CA LEU A 201 7.93 -3.17 -7.44
C LEU A 201 9.18 -2.36 -7.04
N ILE A 202 9.69 -2.52 -5.80
CA ILE A 202 10.95 -1.88 -5.37
C ILE A 202 12.15 -2.41 -6.18
N ASN A 203 12.16 -3.70 -6.49
CA ASN A 203 13.17 -4.32 -7.36
C ASN A 203 13.03 -3.92 -8.85
N GLY A 204 11.93 -3.28 -9.25
CA GLY A 204 11.62 -3.00 -10.65
C GLY A 204 11.07 -4.22 -11.41
N GLU A 205 10.56 -5.22 -10.68
CA GLU A 205 9.88 -6.39 -11.24
C GLU A 205 8.37 -6.14 -11.31
N PRO A 206 7.66 -6.75 -12.28
CA PRO A 206 6.21 -6.58 -12.39
C PRO A 206 5.48 -7.26 -11.21
N PRO A 207 4.41 -6.63 -10.68
CA PRO A 207 3.57 -7.20 -9.64
C PRO A 207 2.64 -8.29 -10.21
N PHE A 208 2.18 -9.22 -9.36
CA PHE A 208 1.23 -10.27 -9.75
C PHE A 208 -0.23 -9.92 -9.42
N TRP A 209 -0.45 -9.29 -8.26
CA TRP A 209 -1.76 -8.97 -7.72
C TRP A 209 -2.17 -7.52 -8.00
N LEU A 210 -1.25 -6.57 -7.84
CA LEU A 210 -1.41 -5.14 -8.17
C LEU A 210 -1.24 -4.89 -9.68
N LYS A 211 -2.10 -5.53 -10.48
CA LYS A 211 -2.08 -5.44 -11.95
C LYS A 211 -2.26 -3.98 -12.41
N ASN A 212 -1.63 -3.61 -13.52
CA ASN A 212 -1.70 -2.28 -14.13
C ASN A 212 -1.06 -1.13 -13.32
N ILE A 213 -0.17 -1.43 -12.37
CA ILE A 213 0.77 -0.42 -11.87
C ILE A 213 1.82 -0.18 -12.96
N THR A 214 1.93 1.08 -13.39
CA THR A 214 2.90 1.52 -14.40
C THR A 214 4.18 2.04 -13.75
N GLU A 215 4.05 2.80 -12.67
CA GLU A 215 5.16 3.50 -12.03
C GLU A 215 5.07 3.43 -10.50
N MET A 216 6.22 3.24 -9.86
CA MET A 216 6.38 3.42 -8.42
C MET A 216 7.81 3.89 -8.13
N THR A 217 7.95 4.98 -7.37
CA THR A 217 9.28 5.44 -6.95
C THR A 217 9.85 4.51 -5.88
N ARG A 218 11.15 4.21 -5.96
CA ARG A 218 11.83 3.38 -4.95
C ARG A 218 11.74 3.99 -3.55
N THR A 219 11.76 5.32 -3.45
CA THR A 219 11.62 6.04 -2.17
C THR A 219 10.26 5.78 -1.52
N LEU A 220 9.17 5.85 -2.29
CA LEU A 220 7.83 5.54 -1.80
C LEU A 220 7.72 4.07 -1.38
N GLY A 221 8.16 3.15 -2.23
CA GLY A 221 8.13 1.71 -1.92
C GLY A 221 8.89 1.35 -0.65
N LEU A 222 10.11 1.86 -0.50
CA LEU A 222 10.93 1.62 0.70
C LEU A 222 10.31 2.25 1.96
N ASP A 223 9.72 3.45 1.88
CA ASP A 223 9.03 4.06 3.02
C ASP A 223 7.80 3.24 3.44
N ILE A 224 7.04 2.71 2.46
CA ILE A 224 5.88 1.84 2.74
C ILE A 224 6.35 0.53 3.37
N LEU A 225 7.43 -0.06 2.86
CA LEU A 225 7.98 -1.31 3.38
C LEU A 225 8.48 -1.16 4.82
N GLU A 226 9.22 -0.09 5.11
CA GLU A 226 9.64 0.25 6.47
C GLU A 226 8.43 0.44 7.39
N MET A 227 7.42 1.19 6.94
CA MET A 227 6.18 1.42 7.68
C MET A 227 5.47 0.12 8.06
N ILE A 228 5.29 -0.81 7.11
CA ILE A 228 4.67 -2.12 7.36
C ILE A 228 5.47 -2.89 8.41
N LEU A 229 6.78 -3.00 8.22
CA LEU A 229 7.65 -3.80 9.09
C LEU A 229 7.75 -3.22 10.52
N VAL A 230 7.62 -1.90 10.68
CA VAL A 230 7.54 -1.27 12.01
C VAL A 230 6.19 -1.57 12.66
N GLN A 231 5.09 -1.29 11.97
CA GLN A 231 3.74 -1.35 12.53
C GLN A 231 3.28 -2.79 12.82
N SER A 232 3.63 -3.73 11.95
CA SER A 232 3.16 -5.12 12.02
C SER A 232 4.20 -6.10 12.54
N SER A 233 5.27 -5.61 13.18
CA SER A 233 6.39 -6.46 13.66
C SER A 233 5.98 -7.70 14.45
N THR A 234 4.99 -7.59 15.32
CA THR A 234 4.49 -8.72 16.11
C THR A 234 3.83 -9.80 15.24
N GLU A 235 3.11 -9.44 14.19
CA GLU A 235 2.48 -10.39 13.28
C GLU A 235 3.51 -11.07 12.38
N PHE A 236 4.52 -10.34 11.91
CA PHE A 236 5.60 -10.89 11.10
C PHE A 236 6.45 -11.91 11.86
N LEU A 237 6.67 -11.70 13.16
CA LEU A 237 7.41 -12.64 14.02
C LEU A 237 6.59 -13.85 14.46
N LYS A 238 5.26 -13.72 14.60
CA LYS A 238 4.39 -14.83 15.03
C LYS A 238 4.05 -15.80 13.90
N ARG A 239 3.96 -15.32 12.66
CA ARG A 239 3.45 -16.07 11.51
C ARG A 239 4.61 -16.48 10.61
N PRO A 240 4.86 -17.79 10.39
CA PRO A 240 6.00 -18.25 9.62
C PRO A 240 5.97 -17.79 8.16
N GLU A 241 4.78 -17.60 7.58
CA GLU A 241 4.62 -17.13 6.20
C GLU A 241 5.26 -15.75 6.01
N PHE A 242 5.09 -14.85 6.97
CA PHE A 242 5.63 -13.49 6.91
C PHE A 242 7.13 -13.44 7.25
N THR A 243 7.59 -14.27 8.19
CA THR A 243 9.04 -14.44 8.44
C THR A 243 9.74 -14.94 7.18
N PHE A 244 9.14 -15.90 6.46
CA PHE A 244 9.67 -16.39 5.19
C PHE A 244 9.76 -15.28 4.14
N LEU A 245 8.75 -14.42 4.01
CA LEU A 245 8.79 -13.29 3.07
C LEU A 245 9.92 -12.30 3.36
N ILE A 246 10.23 -12.04 4.64
CA ILE A 246 11.37 -11.18 4.99
C ILE A 246 12.67 -11.83 4.50
N LYS A 247 12.87 -13.13 4.76
CA LYS A 247 14.08 -13.86 4.39
C LYS A 247 14.26 -14.02 2.88
N ASP A 248 13.18 -14.36 2.17
CA ASP A 248 13.23 -14.74 0.76
C ASP A 248 13.14 -13.53 -0.17
N GLN A 249 12.51 -12.43 0.27
CA GLN A 249 12.26 -11.28 -0.59
C GLN A 249 12.95 -10.01 -0.09
N VAL A 250 12.77 -9.64 1.18
CA VAL A 250 13.31 -8.36 1.69
C VAL A 250 14.83 -8.41 1.82
N CYS A 251 15.38 -9.46 2.44
CA CYS A 251 16.83 -9.56 2.64
C CYS A 251 17.61 -9.62 1.32
N PRO A 252 17.23 -10.46 0.33
CA PRO A 252 17.89 -10.50 -0.97
C PRO A 252 17.72 -9.21 -1.76
N MET A 253 16.52 -8.59 -1.73
CA MET A 253 16.29 -7.27 -2.33
C MET A 253 17.26 -6.23 -1.76
N LEU A 254 17.39 -6.16 -0.45
CA LEU A 254 18.26 -5.20 0.23
C LEU A 254 19.73 -5.38 -0.18
N ILE A 255 20.23 -6.63 -0.17
CA ILE A 255 21.60 -6.96 -0.57
C ILE A 255 21.85 -6.61 -2.05
N ARG A 256 20.88 -6.90 -2.93
CA ARG A 256 20.95 -6.60 -4.36
C ARG A 256 21.01 -5.09 -4.60
N LEU A 257 20.12 -4.32 -3.98
CA LEU A 257 20.07 -2.87 -4.13
C LEU A 257 21.34 -2.19 -3.60
N PHE A 258 21.89 -2.66 -2.47
CA PHE A 258 23.19 -2.19 -2.00
C PHE A 258 24.33 -2.56 -2.95
N SER A 259 24.28 -3.75 -3.55
CA SER A 259 25.31 -4.21 -4.48
C SER A 259 25.35 -3.43 -5.79
N ASN A 260 24.21 -2.92 -6.25
CA ASN A 260 24.16 -2.08 -7.46
C ASN A 260 24.80 -0.70 -7.25
N MET A 261 25.04 -0.29 -6.00
CA MET A 261 25.65 1.01 -5.67
C MET A 261 27.20 0.98 -5.63
N LYS A 262 27.83 -0.06 -6.20
CA LYS A 262 29.27 -0.32 -6.06
C LYS A 262 30.18 0.63 -6.87
N HIS A 263 29.68 1.42 -7.81
CA HIS A 263 30.53 2.24 -8.68
C HIS A 263 30.21 3.73 -8.64
N SER A 264 30.88 4.50 -7.76
CA SER A 264 31.14 5.93 -8.02
C SER A 264 32.05 6.55 -6.94
N ALA A 265 33.34 6.34 -7.06
CA ALA A 265 34.35 7.26 -6.51
C ALA A 265 35.47 7.60 -7.53
N GLY A 266 35.34 7.15 -8.78
CA GLY A 266 36.43 7.18 -9.76
C GLY A 266 36.30 8.17 -10.92
N GLN A 267 35.37 9.12 -10.94
CA GLN A 267 35.29 10.13 -12.02
C GLN A 267 34.75 11.48 -11.50
N GLN A 268 35.67 12.35 -11.08
CA GLN A 268 35.41 13.79 -10.91
C GLN A 268 36.32 14.68 -11.77
N HIS A 269 36.99 14.13 -12.79
CA HIS A 269 37.78 14.93 -13.74
C HIS A 269 37.49 14.50 -15.17
N GLN A 270 36.52 15.15 -15.82
CA GLN A 270 36.49 15.32 -17.27
C GLN A 270 35.66 16.58 -17.59
N MET A 271 36.35 17.73 -17.58
CA MET A 271 36.08 18.79 -18.56
C MET A 271 36.34 18.16 -19.93
N TYR A 272 35.35 18.13 -20.83
CA TYR A 272 35.40 18.45 -22.25
C TYR A 272 34.09 18.03 -22.96
N ALA A 273 33.72 18.89 -23.91
CA ALA A 273 32.58 18.95 -24.82
C ALA A 273 31.83 17.66 -25.25
N HIS A 274 30.52 17.89 -25.47
CA HIS A 274 29.46 17.09 -26.11
C HIS A 274 28.59 16.20 -25.21
N PRO A 275 27.24 16.35 -25.23
CA PRO A 275 26.34 15.42 -24.57
C PRO A 275 26.01 14.24 -25.51
N PRO A 276 26.36 12.99 -25.17
CA PRO A 276 25.68 11.81 -25.70
C PRO A 276 24.39 11.53 -24.90
N PRO A 277 23.46 10.72 -25.46
CA PRO A 277 22.11 10.56 -24.92
C PRO A 277 22.11 9.89 -23.53
N GLU A 278 21.11 10.28 -22.74
CA GLU A 278 20.87 9.97 -21.33
C GLU A 278 21.13 8.50 -20.94
N VAL A 279 22.34 8.23 -20.44
CA VAL A 279 22.61 7.02 -19.64
C VAL A 279 22.28 7.38 -18.19
N VAL A 280 21.19 6.81 -17.66
CA VAL A 280 20.79 6.93 -16.24
C VAL A 280 21.99 6.61 -15.37
N SER A 281 22.58 7.62 -14.73
CA SER A 281 23.86 7.43 -14.03
C SER A 281 23.70 6.46 -12.87
N ASP A 282 24.53 5.42 -12.82
CA ASP A 282 24.72 4.45 -11.71
C ASP A 282 25.27 5.08 -10.41
N LYS A 283 25.05 6.39 -10.21
CA LYS A 283 25.47 7.09 -9.01
C LYS A 283 24.52 6.71 -7.86
N PRO A 284 25.07 6.39 -6.66
CA PRO A 284 24.24 6.10 -5.50
C PRO A 284 23.35 7.30 -5.15
N TYR A 285 22.04 7.09 -5.22
CA TYR A 285 21.05 8.13 -4.93
C TYR A 285 20.82 8.21 -3.42
N PHE A 286 21.17 9.36 -2.82
CA PHE A 286 21.15 9.56 -1.37
C PHE A 286 19.79 9.19 -0.72
N PRO A 287 18.63 9.67 -1.22
CA PRO A 287 17.34 9.36 -0.60
C PRO A 287 16.97 7.88 -0.57
N VAL A 288 17.47 7.09 -1.53
CA VAL A 288 17.27 5.64 -1.57
C VAL A 288 18.25 4.95 -0.62
N THR A 289 19.53 5.33 -0.64
CA THR A 289 20.56 4.73 0.24
C THR A 289 20.20 4.91 1.71
N LEU A 290 19.76 6.10 2.10
CA LEU A 290 19.30 6.40 3.46
C LEU A 290 18.16 5.47 3.89
N ARG A 291 17.17 5.24 3.02
CA ARG A 291 16.03 4.36 3.30
C ARG A 291 16.43 2.89 3.38
N LEU A 292 17.34 2.44 2.52
CA LEU A 292 17.89 1.09 2.59
C LEU A 292 18.66 0.87 3.90
N LEU A 293 19.48 1.83 4.34
CA LEU A 293 20.18 1.74 5.63
C LEU A 293 19.19 1.74 6.80
N ARG A 294 18.15 2.59 6.78
CA ARG A 294 17.08 2.57 7.79
C ARG A 294 16.37 1.21 7.86
N LEU A 295 16.02 0.65 6.70
CA LEU A 295 15.39 -0.67 6.59
C LEU A 295 16.32 -1.77 7.15
N MET A 296 17.61 -1.73 6.80
CA MET A 296 18.61 -2.66 7.35
C MET A 296 18.70 -2.56 8.88
N GLY A 297 18.75 -1.33 9.41
CA GLY A 297 18.74 -1.09 10.85
C GLY A 297 17.48 -1.62 11.54
N LEU A 298 16.31 -1.49 10.90
CA LEU A 298 15.07 -2.08 11.39
C LEU A 298 15.14 -3.61 11.45
N LEU A 299 15.68 -4.27 10.41
CA LEU A 299 15.83 -5.72 10.37
C LEU A 299 16.79 -6.21 11.48
N ILE A 300 17.94 -5.56 11.62
CA ILE A 300 18.92 -5.89 12.66
C ILE A 300 18.34 -5.65 14.07
N THR A 301 17.60 -4.57 14.29
CA THR A 301 17.15 -4.23 15.65
C THR A 301 15.89 -4.96 16.08
N ARG A 302 14.96 -5.24 15.17
CA ARG A 302 13.65 -5.85 15.51
C ARG A 302 13.44 -7.27 15.04
N TYR A 303 14.19 -7.73 14.05
CA TYR A 303 13.99 -9.05 13.43
C TYR A 303 15.19 -9.99 13.61
N TYR A 304 16.20 -9.61 14.40
CA TYR A 304 17.42 -10.42 14.60
C TYR A 304 17.15 -11.86 15.03
N VAL A 305 16.14 -12.08 15.88
CA VAL A 305 15.79 -13.40 16.44
C VAL A 305 15.51 -14.42 15.33
N VAL A 306 14.93 -13.96 14.22
CA VAL A 306 14.61 -14.82 13.08
C VAL A 306 15.62 -14.68 11.93
N LEU A 307 16.44 -13.63 11.90
CA LEU A 307 17.35 -13.27 10.80
C LEU A 307 18.85 -13.35 11.17
N THR A 308 19.26 -14.32 11.99
CA THR A 308 20.63 -14.40 12.52
C THR A 308 21.70 -14.36 11.42
N THR A 309 21.58 -15.24 10.42
CA THR A 309 22.50 -15.34 9.28
C THR A 309 22.49 -14.10 8.39
N GLU A 310 21.31 -13.53 8.15
CA GLU A 310 21.13 -12.36 7.30
C GLU A 310 21.68 -11.09 7.98
N CYS A 311 21.55 -10.99 9.31
CA CYS A 311 22.13 -9.92 10.10
C CYS A 311 23.67 -9.92 10.03
N GLU A 312 24.32 -11.08 10.02
CA GLU A 312 25.77 -11.18 9.81
C GLU A 312 26.19 -10.60 8.45
N ILE A 313 25.45 -10.93 7.39
CA ILE A 313 25.67 -10.38 6.05
C ILE A 313 25.47 -8.86 6.05
N PHE A 314 24.43 -8.36 6.73
CA PHE A 314 24.15 -6.93 6.83
C PHE A 314 25.23 -6.16 7.60
N LEU A 315 25.73 -6.71 8.71
CA LEU A 315 26.85 -6.13 9.47
C LEU A 315 28.14 -6.12 8.65
N SER A 316 28.43 -7.22 7.95
CA SER A 316 29.56 -7.31 7.02
C SER A 316 29.45 -6.32 5.86
N LEU A 317 28.24 -6.02 5.42
CA LEU A 317 27.96 -5.01 4.40
C LEU A 317 28.12 -3.59 4.95
N LEU A 318 27.68 -3.34 6.19
CA LEU A 318 27.87 -2.06 6.89
C LEU A 318 29.34 -1.71 7.05
N ILE A 319 30.17 -2.68 7.44
CA ILE A 319 31.62 -2.47 7.57
C ILE A 319 32.22 -2.08 6.21
N ARG A 320 31.81 -2.75 5.12
CA ARG A 320 32.22 -2.39 3.74
C ARG A 320 31.76 -1.00 3.29
N PHE A 321 30.73 -0.42 3.93
CA PHE A 321 30.36 0.98 3.66
C PHE A 321 31.34 1.99 4.26
N LEU A 322 32.22 1.58 5.17
CA LEU A 322 33.24 2.44 5.80
C LEU A 322 34.52 2.57 4.98
N ASP A 323 34.71 1.72 3.97
CA ASP A 323 35.87 1.71 3.07
C ASP A 323 36.10 3.10 2.45
N GLU A 324 37.37 3.48 2.28
CA GLU A 324 37.75 4.81 1.79
C GLU A 324 37.26 5.10 0.36
N GLU A 325 36.98 4.05 -0.42
CA GLU A 325 36.42 4.14 -1.76
C GLU A 325 34.94 4.58 -1.79
N LYS A 326 34.27 4.66 -0.64
CA LYS A 326 32.86 5.09 -0.56
C LYS A 326 32.73 6.60 -0.36
N LEU A 327 31.62 7.16 -0.83
CA LEU A 327 31.35 8.59 -0.67
C LEU A 327 31.24 8.95 0.82
N LEU A 328 31.73 10.15 1.20
CA LEU A 328 31.76 10.59 2.60
C LEU A 328 30.39 10.48 3.29
N TRP A 329 29.32 10.85 2.58
CA TRP A 329 27.97 10.76 3.13
C TRP A 329 27.49 9.32 3.31
N GLN A 330 27.96 8.35 2.50
CA GLN A 330 27.64 6.93 2.69
C GLN A 330 28.31 6.40 3.96
N ARG A 331 29.59 6.76 4.14
CA ARG A 331 30.38 6.41 5.33
C ARG A 331 29.75 7.00 6.58
N ALA A 332 29.33 8.27 6.53
CA ALA A 332 28.65 8.94 7.65
C ALA A 332 27.34 8.23 8.04
N LEU A 333 26.48 7.88 7.06
CA LEU A 333 25.25 7.14 7.33
C LEU A 333 25.49 5.74 7.90
N ALA A 334 26.54 5.06 7.45
CA ALA A 334 26.92 3.75 7.99
C ALA A 334 27.38 3.85 9.45
N ILE A 335 28.19 4.86 9.79
CA ILE A 335 28.63 5.13 11.17
C ILE A 335 27.42 5.45 12.07
N GLU A 336 26.51 6.32 11.63
CA GLU A 336 25.29 6.65 12.37
C GLU A 336 24.47 5.39 12.70
N LEU A 337 24.34 4.47 11.73
CA LEU A 337 23.64 3.22 11.96
C LEU A 337 24.41 2.27 12.90
N ILE A 338 25.74 2.20 12.79
CA ILE A 338 26.56 1.39 13.72
C ILE A 338 26.45 1.92 15.14
N GLU A 339 26.53 3.24 15.35
CA GLU A 339 26.33 3.88 16.65
C GLU A 339 24.95 3.54 17.23
N LYS A 340 23.92 3.63 16.38
CA LYS A 340 22.56 3.26 16.77
C LYS A 340 22.46 1.78 17.19
N ILE A 341 23.07 0.86 16.43
CA ILE A 341 23.08 -0.58 16.76
C ILE A 341 23.83 -0.83 18.08
N ALA A 342 24.99 -0.21 18.26
CA ALA A 342 25.80 -0.31 19.48
C ALA A 342 25.10 0.28 20.72
N SER A 343 24.09 1.13 20.53
CA SER A 343 23.28 1.63 21.65
C SER A 343 22.24 0.62 22.16
N TYR A 344 22.05 -0.54 21.50
CA TYR A 344 21.11 -1.59 21.93
C TYR A 344 21.82 -2.72 22.70
N PRO A 345 21.60 -2.83 24.04
CA PRO A 345 22.34 -3.77 24.88
C PRO A 345 22.11 -5.25 24.54
N GLU A 346 20.89 -5.62 24.14
CA GLU A 346 20.54 -7.00 23.78
C GLU A 346 21.28 -7.48 22.53
N LEU A 347 21.51 -6.59 21.56
CA LEU A 347 22.24 -6.92 20.34
C LEU A 347 23.74 -7.07 20.59
N ILE A 348 24.31 -6.28 21.51
CA ILE A 348 25.72 -6.41 21.89
C ILE A 348 25.98 -7.77 22.54
N ASN A 349 25.11 -8.19 23.46
CA ASN A 349 25.25 -9.49 24.12
C ASN A 349 25.14 -10.65 23.11
N LEU A 350 24.29 -10.50 22.09
CA LEU A 350 24.16 -11.46 21.01
C LEU A 350 25.40 -11.49 20.10
N LEU A 351 25.97 -10.34 19.74
CA LEU A 351 27.22 -10.25 18.99
C LEU A 351 28.38 -10.90 19.74
N ALA A 352 28.45 -10.71 21.06
CA ALA A 352 29.43 -11.38 21.90
C ALA A 352 29.26 -12.92 21.93
N VAL A 353 28.01 -13.41 21.84
CA VAL A 353 27.70 -14.85 21.71
C VAL A 353 28.05 -15.36 20.30
N PHE A 354 27.82 -14.57 19.24
CA PHE A 354 28.22 -14.93 17.87
C PHE A 354 29.75 -15.06 17.75
N ASP A 355 30.52 -14.13 18.31
CA ASP A 355 31.99 -14.23 18.38
C ASP A 355 32.46 -15.46 19.18
N ALA A 356 31.69 -15.87 20.20
CA ALA A 356 31.99 -17.06 20.98
C ALA A 356 31.71 -18.36 20.23
N VAL A 357 30.63 -18.41 19.41
CA VAL A 357 30.29 -19.58 18.58
C VAL A 357 31.24 -19.72 17.39
N GLY A 358 31.60 -18.61 16.72
CA GLY A 358 32.57 -18.61 15.62
C GLY A 358 34.00 -19.03 16.04
N LYS A 359 34.33 -18.95 17.33
CA LYS A 359 35.58 -19.52 17.88
C LYS A 359 35.52 -21.02 18.14
N ASN A 360 34.33 -21.62 18.31
CA ASN A 360 34.19 -23.05 18.54
C ASN A 360 34.17 -23.87 17.25
N ASP A 361 33.75 -23.30 16.11
CA ASP A 361 33.79 -23.98 14.81
C ASP A 361 35.20 -24.00 14.17
N ASN A 362 36.18 -23.34 14.78
CA ASN A 362 37.59 -23.37 14.37
C ASN A 362 38.45 -24.34 15.22
N LEU A 363 37.82 -25.23 15.99
CA LEU A 363 38.48 -26.20 16.88
C LEU A 363 38.01 -27.66 16.68
N LEU A 364 37.66 -28.04 15.45
CA LEU A 364 37.57 -29.45 15.03
C LEU A 364 38.38 -29.73 13.77
#